data_AF-A0A2M9HSG0-F1
#
_entry.id   AF-A0A2M9HSG0-F1
#
_cell.length_a   1.000
_cell.length_b   1.000
_cell.length_c   1.000
_cell.angle_alpha   90.00
_cell.angle_beta   90.00
_cell.angle_gamma   90.00
#
_symmetry.space_group_name_H-M   'P 1'
#
loop_
_entity.id
_entity.type
_entity.pdbx_description
1 polymer ?
#
loop_
_entity_poly.entity_id
_entity_poly.type
_entity_poly.pdbx_seq_one_letter_code
_entity_poly.pdbx_strand_id
1 'polypeptide(L)'
;MLFNQYGSASTLYLYLLPFFAALMGGSVWAVEERSGRLLNMLPREGRSALLHTSMLSGFVLGGLGGVLPLIVNLLVSAVRTPQLSFIEGTSADENGMMLPKYVLIDSSSWAYPLYRMSQPLLIAVILLLVFVLSGAFALLALGSSLFIRRRHVELLVPFVASLVWWMLPALTGGLVPDEWSQIIFLNFSHWDAPGTAWRNYLGMLLMTVGMTVCSLVLARVKEARDVL
;
A
#
# COMPACT_ATOMS: atom_id res chain seq x y z
N MET A 1 5.25 -13.85 -12.37
CA MET A 1 5.54 -12.44 -12.06
C MET A 1 4.48 -11.92 -11.11
N LEU A 2 4.73 -10.84 -10.36
CA LEU A 2 3.86 -10.36 -9.28
C LEU A 2 2.48 -9.81 -9.72
N PHE A 3 2.13 -9.94 -11.00
CA PHE A 3 0.82 -9.59 -11.57
C PHE A 3 0.24 -10.80 -12.30
N ASN A 4 0.38 -11.99 -11.70
CA ASN A 4 -0.20 -13.22 -12.23
C ASN A 4 -1.60 -13.42 -11.63
N GLN A 5 -2.64 -13.32 -12.45
CA GLN A 5 -4.03 -13.61 -12.08
C GLN A 5 -4.25 -14.98 -11.42
N TYR A 6 -3.42 -15.95 -11.81
CA TYR A 6 -3.46 -17.34 -11.37
C TYR A 6 -2.47 -17.63 -10.24
N GLY A 7 -1.67 -16.65 -9.84
CA GLY A 7 -0.70 -16.78 -8.76
C GLY A 7 -1.29 -16.32 -7.44
N SER A 8 -1.72 -17.25 -6.57
CA SER A 8 -2.21 -16.93 -5.21
C SER A 8 -1.25 -16.07 -4.38
N ALA A 9 0.04 -16.10 -4.72
CA ALA A 9 1.08 -15.30 -4.08
C ALA A 9 0.92 -13.77 -4.29
N SER A 10 0.40 -13.33 -5.44
CA SER A 10 0.22 -11.89 -5.73
C SER A 10 -0.85 -11.28 -4.83
N THR A 11 -2.01 -11.92 -4.76
CA THR A 11 -3.11 -11.46 -3.90
C THR A 11 -2.72 -11.53 -2.42
N LEU A 12 -2.01 -12.58 -2.01
CA LEU A 12 -1.54 -12.73 -0.64
C LEU A 12 -0.53 -11.63 -0.24
N TYR A 13 0.35 -11.24 -1.16
CA TYR A 13 1.23 -10.08 -0.95
C TYR A 13 0.43 -8.80 -0.74
N LEU A 14 -0.62 -8.54 -1.53
CA LEU A 14 -1.46 -7.34 -1.37
C LEU A 14 -2.17 -7.29 -0.01
N TYR A 15 -2.60 -8.45 0.50
CA TYR A 15 -3.16 -8.55 1.87
C TYR A 15 -2.10 -8.30 2.95
N LEU A 16 -0.88 -8.80 2.77
CA LEU A 16 0.21 -8.64 3.75
C LEU A 16 0.97 -7.33 3.63
N LEU A 17 0.75 -6.54 2.58
CA LEU A 17 1.44 -5.28 2.31
C LEU A 17 1.40 -4.31 3.52
N PRO A 18 0.24 -4.07 4.17
CA PRO A 18 0.18 -3.20 5.35
C PRO A 18 0.99 -3.74 6.53
N PHE A 19 1.09 -5.07 6.65
CA PHE A 19 1.85 -5.72 7.71
C PHE A 19 3.37 -5.54 7.51
N PHE A 20 3.87 -5.75 6.28
CA PHE A 20 5.30 -5.52 5.97
C PHE A 20 5.68 -4.05 6.13
N ALA A 21 4.79 -3.15 5.71
CA ALA A 21 4.96 -1.71 5.90
C ALA A 21 5.08 -1.33 7.39
N ALA A 22 4.15 -1.81 8.21
CA ALA A 22 4.13 -1.57 9.65
C ALA A 22 5.34 -2.18 10.36
N LEU A 23 5.78 -3.35 9.93
CA LEU A 23 6.92 -4.05 10.52
C LEU A 23 8.22 -3.25 10.39
N MET A 24 8.42 -2.60 9.25
CA MET A 24 9.63 -1.84 8.96
C MET A 24 9.57 -0.39 9.49
N GLY A 25 8.44 0.29 9.30
CA GLY A 25 8.32 1.72 9.60
C GLY A 25 7.52 2.08 10.86
N GLY A 26 6.68 1.18 11.37
CA GLY A 26 5.74 1.48 12.45
C GLY A 26 6.38 1.58 13.83
N SER A 27 7.49 0.88 14.09
CA SER A 27 8.11 0.80 15.42
C SER A 27 9.20 1.84 15.68
N VAL A 28 9.45 2.78 14.75
CA VAL A 28 10.56 3.75 14.86
C VAL A 28 10.46 4.56 16.16
N TRP A 29 9.29 5.11 16.46
CA TRP A 29 9.06 5.87 17.68
C TRP A 29 9.10 5.00 18.94
N ALA A 30 8.42 3.85 18.92
CA ALA A 30 8.33 2.98 20.08
C ALA A 30 9.69 2.38 20.49
N VAL A 31 10.60 2.16 19.54
CA VAL A 31 11.98 1.74 19.81
C VAL A 31 12.76 2.87 20.47
N GLU A 32 12.60 4.09 19.97
CA GLU A 32 13.25 5.28 20.51
C GLU A 32 12.88 5.52 21.98
N GLU A 33 11.58 5.43 22.29
CA GLU A 33 11.06 5.60 23.64
C GLU A 33 11.58 4.51 24.60
N ARG A 34 11.59 3.25 24.16
CA ARG A 34 12.07 2.12 24.98
C ARG A 34 13.57 2.14 25.20
N SER A 35 14.34 2.64 24.24
CA SER A 35 15.79 2.76 24.36
C SER A 35 16.23 3.82 25.37
N GLY A 36 15.31 4.70 25.82
CA GLY A 36 15.62 5.84 26.69
C GLY A 36 16.35 6.99 25.99
N ARG A 37 16.72 6.83 24.71
CA ARG A 37 17.42 7.86 23.92
C ARG A 37 16.58 9.13 23.74
N LEU A 38 15.26 8.97 23.75
CA LEU A 38 14.28 10.05 23.69
C LEU A 38 14.46 11.08 24.83
N LEU A 39 14.88 10.67 26.03
CA LEU A 39 15.12 11.56 27.17
C LEU A 39 16.30 12.53 26.94
N ASN A 40 17.31 12.10 26.18
CA ASN A 40 18.48 12.92 25.88
C ASN A 40 18.27 13.84 24.67
N MET A 41 17.35 13.48 23.77
CA MET A 41 17.06 14.23 22.56
C MET A 41 15.98 15.30 22.76
N LEU A 42 14.96 15.01 23.57
CA LEU A 42 13.85 15.92 23.86
C LEU A 42 14.28 17.34 24.27
N PRO A 43 15.26 17.52 25.19
CA PRO A 43 15.67 18.86 25.63
C PRO A 43 16.43 19.66 24.58
N ARG A 44 16.98 19.01 23.55
CA ARG A 44 17.89 19.64 22.57
C ARG A 44 17.17 20.08 21.30
N GLU A 45 16.30 19.23 20.76
CA GLU A 45 15.65 19.48 19.45
C GLU A 45 14.17 19.84 19.57
N GLY A 46 13.58 19.59 20.74
CA GLY A 46 12.15 19.77 20.94
C GLY A 46 11.33 18.62 20.34
N ARG A 47 10.13 18.43 20.89
CA ARG A 47 9.32 17.24 20.62
C ARG A 47 8.74 17.19 19.22
N SER A 48 8.29 18.33 18.69
CA SER A 48 7.70 18.40 17.36
C SER A 48 8.72 18.01 16.28
N ALA A 49 9.97 18.47 16.38
CA ALA A 49 11.04 18.10 15.46
C ALA A 49 11.31 16.57 15.48
N LEU A 50 11.35 15.96 16.67
CA LEU A 50 11.51 14.50 16.82
C LEU A 50 10.33 13.71 16.25
N LEU A 51 9.11 14.22 16.41
CA LEU A 51 7.93 13.57 15.85
C LEU A 51 7.92 13.66 14.32
N HIS A 52 8.27 14.79 13.74
CA HIS A 52 8.37 14.94 12.28
C HIS A 52 9.47 14.07 11.68
N THR A 53 10.65 13.99 12.30
CA THR A 53 11.75 13.15 11.81
C THR A 53 11.45 11.66 11.95
N SER A 54 10.80 11.24 13.04
CA SER A 54 10.33 9.85 13.22
C SER A 54 9.23 9.47 12.22
N MET A 55 8.29 10.38 11.93
CA MET A 55 7.29 10.17 10.88
C MET A 55 7.92 10.03 9.50
N LEU A 56 8.86 10.91 9.14
CA LEU A 56 9.51 10.85 7.82
C LEU A 56 10.37 9.60 7.66
N SER A 57 11.14 9.24 8.70
CA SER A 57 11.91 7.99 8.70
C SER A 57 11.00 6.76 8.68
N GLY A 58 9.90 6.75 9.44
CA GLY A 58 8.89 5.68 9.41
C GLY A 58 8.23 5.52 8.04
N PHE A 59 7.89 6.63 7.37
CA PHE A 59 7.35 6.61 6.01
C PHE A 59 8.33 6.00 5.01
N VAL A 60 9.60 6.44 5.02
CA VAL A 60 10.63 5.91 4.10
C VAL A 60 10.91 4.43 4.37
N LEU A 61 11.04 4.02 5.63
CA LEU A 61 11.27 2.62 6.00
C LEU A 61 10.08 1.73 5.66
N GLY A 62 8.85 2.20 5.88
CA GLY A 62 7.62 1.52 5.48
C GLY A 62 7.46 1.42 3.95
N GLY A 63 7.82 2.49 3.25
CA GLY A 63 7.94 2.55 1.80
C GLY A 63 8.84 1.44 1.26
N LEU A 64 10.07 1.38 1.76
CA LEU A 64 11.04 0.35 1.41
C LEU A 64 10.55 -1.06 1.81
N GLY A 65 9.92 -1.21 2.98
CA GLY A 65 9.38 -2.48 3.45
C GLY A 65 8.32 -3.07 2.52
N GLY A 66 7.46 -2.22 1.95
CA GLY A 66 6.48 -2.64 0.95
C GLY A 66 7.12 -2.98 -0.39
N VAL A 67 8.06 -2.17 -0.87
CA VAL A 67 8.64 -2.30 -2.21
C VAL A 67 9.68 -3.43 -2.32
N LEU A 68 10.38 -3.77 -1.25
CA LEU A 68 11.49 -4.74 -1.27
C LEU A 68 11.09 -6.12 -1.83
N PRO A 69 9.99 -6.75 -1.41
CA PRO A 69 9.51 -8.00 -2.03
C PRO A 69 9.25 -7.87 -3.55
N LEU A 70 8.77 -6.71 -4.01
CA LEU A 70 8.54 -6.45 -5.43
C LEU A 70 9.83 -6.38 -6.22
N ILE A 71 10.83 -5.66 -5.71
CA ILE A 71 12.15 -5.54 -6.34
C ILE A 71 12.81 -6.90 -6.44
N VAL A 72 12.81 -7.69 -5.36
CA VAL A 72 13.39 -9.05 -5.36
C VAL A 72 12.69 -9.91 -6.41
N ASN A 73 11.36 -9.89 -6.46
CA ASN A 73 10.63 -10.64 -7.48
C ASN A 73 10.94 -10.15 -8.90
N LEU A 74 11.07 -8.84 -9.12
CA LEU A 74 11.41 -8.26 -10.42
C LEU A 74 12.81 -8.68 -10.87
N LEU A 75 13.80 -8.66 -9.97
CA LEU A 75 15.17 -9.11 -10.26
C LEU A 75 15.20 -10.60 -10.64
N VAL A 76 14.52 -11.46 -9.88
CA VAL A 76 14.42 -12.90 -10.20
C VAL A 76 13.75 -13.10 -11.57
N SER A 77 12.71 -12.32 -11.86
CA SER A 77 12.00 -12.39 -13.14
C SER A 77 12.88 -11.92 -14.30
N ALA A 78 13.65 -10.85 -14.13
CA ALA A 78 14.56 -10.31 -15.14
C ALA A 78 15.72 -11.28 -15.45
N VAL A 79 16.24 -11.97 -14.43
CA VAL A 79 17.30 -12.99 -14.62
C VAL A 79 16.77 -14.22 -15.38
N ARG A 80 15.54 -14.66 -15.10
CA ARG A 80 14.95 -15.85 -15.75
C ARG A 80 14.49 -15.58 -17.17
N THR A 81 13.88 -14.43 -17.41
CA THR A 81 13.28 -14.05 -18.69
C THR A 81 13.55 -12.56 -18.94
N PRO A 82 14.65 -12.22 -19.63
CA PRO A 82 15.06 -10.82 -19.82
C PRO A 82 14.25 -10.09 -20.89
N GLN A 83 13.34 -10.78 -21.59
CA GLN A 83 12.53 -10.21 -22.66
C GLN A 83 11.21 -9.69 -22.11
N LEU A 84 10.96 -8.40 -22.30
CA LEU A 84 9.67 -7.77 -22.09
C LEU A 84 8.90 -7.82 -23.41
N SER A 85 8.07 -8.84 -23.60
CA SER A 85 7.12 -8.88 -24.71
C SER A 85 5.78 -8.26 -24.29
N PHE A 86 5.16 -7.53 -25.21
CA PHE A 86 3.81 -7.03 -24.98
C PHE A 86 2.81 -8.18 -25.11
N ILE A 87 1.98 -8.35 -24.07
CA ILE A 87 0.91 -9.33 -24.03
C ILE A 87 -0.40 -8.56 -24.01
N GLU A 88 -1.16 -8.67 -25.09
CA GLU A 88 -2.45 -7.99 -25.22
C GLU A 88 -3.42 -8.38 -24.10
N GLY A 89 -4.15 -7.38 -23.59
CA GLY A 89 -5.02 -7.51 -22.43
C GLY A 89 -6.46 -7.94 -22.75
N THR A 90 -6.74 -8.38 -23.97
CA THR A 90 -8.07 -8.83 -24.39
C THR A 90 -8.31 -10.26 -23.90
N SER A 91 -9.17 -10.39 -22.90
CA SER A 91 -9.57 -11.65 -22.27
C SER A 91 -10.75 -12.33 -22.98
N ALA A 92 -11.55 -11.57 -23.73
CA ALA A 92 -12.70 -12.06 -24.49
C ALA A 92 -12.63 -11.63 -25.96
N ASP A 93 -13.10 -12.51 -26.84
CA ASP A 93 -13.29 -12.25 -28.27
C ASP A 93 -14.50 -11.31 -28.49
N GLU A 94 -14.69 -10.77 -29.71
CA GLU A 94 -15.83 -9.90 -30.07
C GLU A 94 -17.20 -10.54 -29.78
N ASN A 95 -17.24 -11.88 -29.70
CA ASN A 95 -18.41 -12.69 -29.38
C ASN A 95 -18.58 -12.99 -27.87
N GLY A 96 -17.77 -12.41 -26.99
CA GLY A 96 -17.83 -12.62 -25.53
C GLY A 96 -17.31 -13.98 -25.06
N MET A 97 -16.69 -14.77 -25.94
CA MET A 97 -16.05 -16.03 -25.54
C MET A 97 -14.67 -15.75 -24.94
N MET A 98 -14.38 -16.34 -23.78
CA MET A 98 -13.09 -16.23 -23.11
C MET A 98 -12.00 -16.88 -23.98
N LEU A 99 -11.03 -16.08 -24.39
CA LEU A 99 -9.88 -16.55 -25.15
C LEU A 99 -8.97 -17.37 -24.22
N PRO A 100 -8.41 -18.51 -24.66
CA PRO A 100 -7.44 -19.28 -23.88
C PRO A 100 -6.06 -18.59 -23.91
N LYS A 101 -6.02 -17.29 -23.60
CA LYS A 101 -4.82 -16.45 -23.58
C LYS A 101 -4.57 -15.98 -22.17
N TYR A 102 -3.30 -15.97 -21.81
CA TYR A 102 -2.86 -15.53 -20.50
C TYR A 102 -2.73 -13.99 -20.50
N VAL A 103 -3.64 -13.32 -19.79
CA VAL A 103 -3.66 -11.85 -19.67
C VAL A 103 -2.98 -11.42 -18.37
N LEU A 104 -1.99 -10.52 -18.47
CA LEU A 104 -1.30 -9.97 -17.29
C LEU A 104 -2.01 -8.73 -16.73
N ILE A 105 -2.52 -7.89 -17.61
CA ILE A 105 -3.22 -6.63 -17.29
C ILE A 105 -4.46 -6.60 -18.17
N ASP A 106 -5.63 -6.60 -17.56
CA ASP A 106 -6.89 -6.56 -18.30
C ASP A 106 -7.04 -5.20 -19.00
N SER A 107 -7.67 -5.21 -20.17
CA SER A 107 -7.93 -4.00 -20.98
C SER A 107 -8.79 -2.96 -20.26
N SER A 108 -9.61 -3.39 -19.31
CA SER A 108 -10.47 -2.59 -18.44
C SER A 108 -9.70 -1.87 -17.32
N SER A 109 -8.49 -2.36 -16.98
CA SER A 109 -7.70 -1.84 -15.86
C SER A 109 -7.17 -0.44 -16.14
N TRP A 110 -7.10 0.38 -15.08
CA TRP A 110 -6.53 1.73 -15.14
C TRP A 110 -5.05 1.76 -15.62
N ALA A 111 -4.34 0.66 -15.43
CA ALA A 111 -2.93 0.51 -15.80
C ALA A 111 -2.71 0.19 -17.30
N TYR A 112 -3.75 -0.23 -18.02
CA TYR A 112 -3.63 -0.73 -19.40
C TYR A 112 -3.15 0.33 -20.42
N PRO A 113 -3.64 1.59 -20.41
CA PRO A 113 -3.14 2.61 -21.33
C PRO A 113 -1.63 2.85 -21.16
N LEU A 114 -1.16 2.80 -19.92
CA LEU A 114 0.25 3.00 -19.57
C LEU A 114 1.10 1.79 -19.98
N TYR A 115 0.57 0.58 -19.78
CA TYR A 115 1.18 -0.66 -20.24
C TYR A 115 1.41 -0.68 -21.75
N ARG A 116 0.44 -0.19 -22.54
CA ARG A 116 0.53 -0.09 -24.00
C ARG A 116 1.59 0.91 -24.46
N MET A 117 1.75 2.02 -23.74
CA MET A 117 2.71 3.06 -24.10
C MET A 117 4.15 2.65 -23.75
N SER A 118 4.39 2.22 -22.50
CA SER A 118 5.72 1.84 -22.04
C SER A 118 5.69 0.95 -20.80
N GLN A 119 6.13 -0.30 -20.97
CA GLN A 119 6.17 -1.29 -19.88
C GLN A 119 7.13 -0.92 -18.73
N PRO A 120 8.34 -0.36 -18.97
CA PRO A 120 9.23 0.05 -17.88
C PRO A 120 8.65 1.20 -17.04
N LEU A 121 7.94 2.14 -17.68
CA LEU A 121 7.32 3.26 -17.01
C LEU A 121 6.19 2.77 -16.09
N LEU A 122 5.38 1.82 -16.55
CA LEU A 122 4.37 1.17 -15.73
C LEU A 122 4.99 0.56 -14.45
N ILE A 123 6.08 -0.19 -14.58
CA ILE A 123 6.75 -0.81 -13.43
C ILE A 123 7.19 0.27 -12.44
N ALA A 124 7.81 1.36 -12.92
CA ALA A 124 8.22 2.47 -12.07
C ALA A 124 7.03 3.12 -11.33
N VAL A 125 5.91 3.33 -12.03
CA VAL A 125 4.68 3.90 -11.44
C VAL A 125 4.08 2.97 -10.38
N ILE A 126 4.05 1.65 -10.62
CA ILE A 126 3.54 0.70 -9.63
C ILE A 126 4.44 0.65 -8.40
N LEU A 127 5.77 0.63 -8.58
CA LEU A 127 6.72 0.65 -7.47
C LEU A 127 6.56 1.93 -6.62
N LEU A 128 6.39 3.08 -7.27
CA LEU A 128 6.14 4.35 -6.60
C LEU A 128 4.79 4.35 -5.86
N LEU A 129 3.73 3.84 -6.49
CA LEU A 129 2.41 3.73 -5.86
C LEU A 129 2.45 2.85 -4.62
N VAL A 130 3.09 1.68 -4.71
CA VAL A 130 3.27 0.77 -3.58
C VAL A 130 4.13 1.40 -2.50
N PHE A 131 5.18 2.12 -2.85
CA PHE A 131 6.02 2.87 -1.89
C PHE A 131 5.21 3.89 -1.09
N VAL A 132 4.41 4.70 -1.78
CA VAL A 132 3.59 5.74 -1.13
C VAL A 132 2.52 5.11 -0.24
N LEU A 133 1.85 4.08 -0.74
CA LEU A 133 0.79 3.40 -0.01
C LEU A 133 1.34 2.67 1.23
N SER A 134 2.45 1.94 1.11
CA SER A 134 3.08 1.28 2.24
C SER A 134 3.66 2.30 3.24
N GLY A 135 4.23 3.40 2.77
CA GLY A 135 4.63 4.52 3.61
C GLY A 135 3.45 5.09 4.42
N ALA A 136 2.28 5.24 3.80
CA ALA A 136 1.07 5.73 4.49
C ALA A 136 0.58 4.75 5.57
N PHE A 137 0.63 3.43 5.33
CA PHE A 137 0.32 2.45 6.39
C PHE A 137 1.31 2.46 7.54
N ALA A 138 2.60 2.68 7.25
CA ALA A 138 3.61 2.81 8.29
C ALA A 138 3.39 4.05 9.15
N LEU A 139 2.97 5.18 8.56
CA LEU A 139 2.56 6.37 9.31
C LEU A 139 1.38 6.09 10.23
N LEU A 140 0.39 5.33 9.78
CA LEU A 140 -0.74 4.95 10.62
C LEU A 140 -0.31 4.03 11.77
N ALA A 141 0.58 3.07 11.52
CA ALA A 141 1.18 2.24 12.56
C ALA A 141 1.94 3.09 13.59
N LEU A 142 2.76 4.04 13.12
CA LEU A 142 3.52 4.95 13.97
C LEU A 142 2.60 5.86 14.78
N GLY A 143 1.55 6.40 14.19
CA GLY A 143 0.51 7.17 14.91
C GLY A 143 -0.15 6.36 16.01
N SER A 144 -0.42 5.07 15.79
CA SER A 144 -0.96 4.18 16.82
C SER A 144 0.06 3.86 17.93
N SER A 145 1.36 3.81 17.60
CA SER A 145 2.44 3.57 18.56
C SER A 145 2.59 4.67 19.61
N LEU A 146 2.10 5.88 19.33
CA LEU A 146 2.09 6.99 20.28
C LEU A 146 1.17 6.74 21.49
N PHE A 147 0.18 5.86 21.35
CA PHE A 147 -0.81 5.55 22.38
C PHE A 147 -0.61 4.16 22.98
N ILE A 148 -0.13 3.21 22.17
CA ILE A 148 -0.04 1.80 22.55
C ILE A 148 1.43 1.43 22.77
N ARG A 149 1.74 0.97 23.99
CA ARG A 149 3.13 0.62 24.37
C ARG A 149 3.57 -0.78 23.92
N ARG A 150 2.66 -1.57 23.33
CA ARG A 150 2.89 -2.97 22.94
C ARG A 150 3.20 -3.08 21.45
N ARG A 151 4.45 -3.47 21.14
CA ARG A 151 4.97 -3.66 19.76
C ARG A 151 4.03 -4.45 18.84
N HIS A 152 3.46 -5.54 19.33
CA HIS A 152 2.63 -6.41 18.49
C HIS A 152 1.31 -5.76 18.08
N VAL A 153 0.75 -4.89 18.94
CA VAL A 153 -0.53 -4.25 18.67
C VAL A 153 -0.37 -3.16 17.62
N GLU A 154 0.72 -2.40 17.67
CA GLU A 154 1.09 -1.36 16.68
C GLU A 154 1.14 -1.91 15.25
N LEU A 155 1.58 -3.16 15.07
CA LEU A 155 1.67 -3.85 13.78
C LEU A 155 0.30 -4.30 13.25
N LEU A 156 -0.62 -4.64 14.16
CA LEU A 156 -1.95 -5.15 13.79
C LEU A 156 -2.89 -4.04 13.34
N VAL A 157 -2.73 -2.80 13.85
CA VAL A 157 -3.62 -1.69 13.52
C VAL A 157 -3.76 -1.44 12.01
N PRO A 158 -2.69 -1.22 11.22
CA PRO A 158 -2.83 -0.99 9.78
C PRO A 158 -3.34 -2.21 9.01
N PHE A 159 -3.02 -3.42 9.48
CA PHE A 159 -3.53 -4.65 8.87
C PHE A 159 -5.05 -4.77 9.06
N VAL A 160 -5.54 -4.62 10.30
CA VAL A 160 -6.97 -4.66 10.60
C VAL A 160 -7.71 -3.52 9.90
N ALA A 161 -7.15 -2.31 9.89
CA ALA A 161 -7.74 -1.17 9.16
C ALA A 161 -7.92 -1.48 7.67
N SER A 162 -6.92 -2.12 7.05
CA SER A 162 -6.99 -2.51 5.64
C SER A 162 -8.03 -3.60 5.36
N LEU A 163 -8.18 -4.57 6.27
CA LEU A 163 -9.17 -5.64 6.15
C LEU A 163 -10.59 -5.09 6.31
N VAL A 164 -10.81 -4.24 7.31
CA VAL A 164 -12.11 -3.57 7.50
C VAL A 164 -12.46 -2.77 6.26
N TRP A 165 -11.51 -2.00 5.71
CA TRP A 165 -11.73 -1.24 4.47
C TRP A 165 -12.12 -2.14 3.29
N TRP A 166 -11.44 -3.28 3.13
CA TRP A 166 -11.79 -4.25 2.10
C TRP A 166 -13.16 -4.91 2.32
N MET A 167 -13.62 -5.05 3.56
CA MET A 167 -14.94 -5.62 3.89
C MET A 167 -16.08 -4.58 3.81
N LEU A 168 -15.81 -3.28 3.71
CA LEU A 168 -16.84 -2.23 3.69
C LEU A 168 -17.90 -2.41 2.59
N PRO A 169 -17.56 -2.76 1.34
CA PRO A 169 -18.56 -3.00 0.31
C PRO A 169 -19.56 -4.11 0.70
N ALA A 170 -19.05 -5.22 1.25
CA ALA A 170 -19.87 -6.34 1.71
C ALA A 170 -20.75 -5.96 2.90
N LEU A 171 -20.24 -5.15 3.83
CA LEU A 171 -20.98 -4.68 5.01
C LEU A 171 -22.06 -3.65 4.66
N THR A 172 -21.86 -2.87 3.60
CA THR A 172 -22.78 -1.80 3.17
C THR A 172 -23.75 -2.23 2.08
N GLY A 173 -23.74 -3.51 1.70
CA GLY A 173 -24.59 -4.05 0.63
C GLY A 173 -24.28 -3.45 -0.75
N GLY A 174 -23.03 -3.04 -0.99
CA GLY A 174 -22.58 -2.49 -2.27
C GLY A 174 -22.74 -0.97 -2.44
N LEU A 175 -23.04 -0.22 -1.38
CA LEU A 175 -23.03 1.25 -1.43
C LEU A 175 -21.61 1.80 -1.65
N VAL A 176 -20.62 1.15 -1.04
CA VAL A 176 -19.20 1.46 -1.28
C VAL A 176 -18.70 0.60 -2.43
N PRO A 177 -18.12 1.18 -3.48
CA PRO A 177 -17.56 0.43 -4.60
C PRO A 177 -16.38 -0.45 -4.16
N ASP A 178 -16.32 -1.69 -4.66
CA ASP A 178 -15.24 -2.65 -4.39
C ASP A 178 -13.88 -2.14 -4.86
N GLU A 179 -13.86 -1.35 -5.94
CA GLU A 179 -12.69 -0.79 -6.61
C GLU A 179 -11.90 0.19 -5.73
N TRP A 180 -12.46 0.61 -4.58
CA TRP A 180 -11.79 1.51 -3.65
C TRP A 180 -10.78 0.81 -2.73
N SER A 181 -10.76 -0.52 -2.73
CA SER A 181 -9.82 -1.28 -1.91
C SER A 181 -8.47 -1.47 -2.61
N GLN A 182 -7.40 -1.33 -1.83
CA GLN A 182 -6.02 -1.57 -2.29
C GLN A 182 -5.78 -2.95 -2.88
N ILE A 183 -6.53 -3.95 -2.45
CA ILE A 183 -6.39 -5.32 -2.96
C ILE A 183 -6.92 -5.41 -4.39
N ILE A 184 -7.89 -4.56 -4.74
CA ILE A 184 -8.57 -4.59 -6.04
C ILE A 184 -7.86 -3.66 -7.01
N PHE A 185 -7.61 -2.39 -6.64
CA PHE A 185 -6.94 -1.46 -7.57
C PHE A 185 -5.47 -1.80 -7.86
N LEU A 186 -4.79 -2.58 -7.00
CA LEU A 186 -3.46 -3.13 -7.28
C LEU A 186 -3.51 -4.52 -7.95
N ASN A 187 -4.69 -5.09 -8.12
CA ASN A 187 -4.90 -6.33 -8.86
C ASN A 187 -5.36 -6.02 -10.29
N PHE A 188 -4.39 -5.86 -11.19
CA PHE A 188 -4.60 -5.54 -12.61
C PHE A 188 -5.24 -6.65 -13.44
N SER A 189 -5.53 -7.78 -12.82
CA SER A 189 -6.13 -8.94 -13.47
C SER A 189 -7.57 -9.21 -12.99
N HIS A 190 -8.08 -8.37 -12.10
CA HIS A 190 -9.50 -8.41 -11.76
C HIS A 190 -10.31 -7.95 -12.96
N TRP A 191 -11.42 -8.65 -13.23
CA TRP A 191 -12.34 -8.26 -14.29
C TRP A 191 -13.14 -7.05 -13.80
N ASP A 192 -12.68 -5.88 -14.20
CA ASP A 192 -13.35 -4.61 -13.96
C ASP A 192 -14.38 -4.37 -15.07
N ALA A 193 -15.59 -3.95 -14.70
CA ALA A 193 -16.58 -3.51 -15.68
C ALA A 193 -16.01 -2.32 -16.49
N PRO A 194 -16.23 -2.26 -17.82
CA PRO A 194 -15.68 -1.20 -18.65
C PRO A 194 -16.11 0.18 -18.13
N GLY A 195 -15.14 1.08 -17.93
CA GLY A 195 -15.38 2.44 -17.44
C GLY A 195 -15.26 2.62 -15.91
N THR A 196 -14.87 1.61 -15.14
CA THR A 196 -14.65 1.73 -13.68
C THR A 196 -13.25 2.24 -13.29
N ALA A 197 -12.34 2.43 -14.25
CA ALA A 197 -10.97 2.90 -14.00
C ALA A 197 -10.88 4.18 -13.14
N TRP A 198 -11.84 5.10 -13.25
CA TRP A 198 -11.89 6.31 -12.43
C TRP A 198 -12.14 6.01 -10.94
N ARG A 199 -12.85 4.94 -10.62
CA ARG A 199 -13.11 4.50 -9.23
C ARG A 199 -11.82 4.00 -8.58
N ASN A 200 -10.95 3.33 -9.34
CA ASN A 200 -9.62 2.92 -8.89
C ASN A 200 -8.75 4.14 -8.51
N TYR A 201 -8.74 5.20 -9.32
CA TYR A 201 -8.00 6.43 -9.00
C TYR A 201 -8.52 7.12 -7.73
N LEU A 202 -9.85 7.18 -7.56
CA LEU A 202 -10.45 7.71 -6.33
C LEU A 202 -10.10 6.85 -5.11
N GLY A 203 -10.15 5.53 -5.24
CA GLY A 203 -9.75 4.59 -4.20
C GLY A 203 -8.31 4.84 -3.72
N MET A 204 -7.37 4.97 -4.65
CA MET A 204 -5.97 5.29 -4.34
C MET A 204 -5.83 6.60 -3.58
N LEU A 205 -6.52 7.66 -4.03
CA LEU A 205 -6.47 8.97 -3.38
C LEU A 205 -7.09 8.91 -1.98
N LEU A 206 -8.27 8.31 -1.83
CA LEU A 206 -8.97 8.20 -0.56
C LEU A 206 -8.16 7.41 0.48
N MET A 207 -7.54 6.29 0.07
CA MET A 207 -6.69 5.50 0.95
C MET A 207 -5.44 6.27 1.38
N THR A 208 -4.68 6.82 0.43
CA THR A 208 -3.42 7.53 0.77
C THR A 208 -3.67 8.78 1.61
N VAL A 209 -4.65 9.60 1.23
CA VAL A 209 -5.04 10.79 2.00
C VAL A 209 -5.67 10.41 3.34
N GLY A 210 -6.56 9.41 3.37
CA GLY A 210 -7.21 8.96 4.60
C GLY A 210 -6.20 8.47 5.64
N MET A 211 -5.25 7.61 5.23
CA MET A 211 -4.25 7.06 6.15
C MET A 211 -3.28 8.13 6.67
N THR A 212 -2.86 9.07 5.81
CA THR A 212 -1.99 10.19 6.21
C THR A 212 -2.73 11.16 7.14
N VAL A 213 -3.97 11.54 6.85
CA VAL A 213 -4.77 12.40 7.72
C VAL A 213 -5.02 11.74 9.08
N CYS A 214 -5.40 10.46 9.11
CA CYS A 214 -5.56 9.72 10.37
C CYS A 214 -4.27 9.73 11.19
N SER A 215 -3.11 9.52 10.57
CA SER A 215 -1.82 9.56 11.28
C SER A 215 -1.48 10.95 11.85
N LEU A 216 -1.79 12.01 11.10
CA LEU A 216 -1.56 13.39 11.53
C LEU A 216 -2.50 13.80 12.66
N VAL A 217 -3.77 13.38 12.59
CA VAL A 217 -4.75 13.61 13.68
C VAL A 217 -4.29 12.90 14.95
N LEU A 218 -3.85 11.64 14.86
CA LEU A 218 -3.31 10.90 16.00
C LEU A 218 -2.11 11.60 16.64
N ALA A 219 -1.19 12.14 15.83
CA ALA A 219 -0.07 12.91 16.34
C ALA A 219 -0.49 14.21 17.01
N ARG A 220 -1.41 14.98 16.42
CA ARG A 220 -1.92 16.23 17.00
C ARG A 220 -2.68 16.00 18.30
N VAL A 221 -3.45 14.93 18.40
CA VAL A 221 -4.15 14.54 19.65
C VAL A 221 -3.13 14.22 20.74
N LYS A 222 -2.02 13.56 20.41
CA LYS A 222 -0.96 13.27 21.38
C LYS A 222 -0.24 14.53 21.83
N GLU A 223 0.07 15.45 20.92
CA GLU A 223 0.66 16.75 21.26
C GLU A 223 -0.25 17.56 22.21
N ALA A 224 -1.54 17.65 21.92
CA ALA A 224 -2.49 18.39 22.76
C ALA A 224 -2.64 17.79 24.17
N ARG A 225 -2.62 16.46 24.28
CA ARG A 225 -2.77 15.75 25.56
C ARG A 225 -1.60 15.96 26.52
N ASP A 226 -0.39 16.17 25.99
CA ASP A 226 0.81 16.29 26.81
C ASP A 226 1.13 17.74 27.20
N VAL A 227 0.32 18.72 26.75
CA VAL A 227 0.36 20.13 27.16
C VAL A 227 -0.60 20.40 28.35
N LEU A 228 -1.58 19.52 28.56
CA LEU A 228 -2.54 19.54 29.68
C LEU A 228 -2.00 18.75 30.88
#